data_AF-A0A1Y1ZLE5-F1
#
_entry.id   AF-A0A1Y1ZLE5-F1
#
_cell.length_a   1.000
_cell.length_b   1.000
_cell.length_c   1.000
_cell.angle_alpha   90.00
_cell.angle_beta   90.00
_cell.angle_gamma   90.00
#
_symmetry.space_group_name_H-M   'P 1'
#
loop_
_entity.id
_entity.type
_entity.pdbx_description
1 polymer ?
#
loop_
_entity_poly.entity_id
_entity_poly.type
_entity_poly.pdbx_seq_one_letter_code
_entity_poly.pdbx_strand_id
1 'polypeptide(L)'
;MAPPAQAKSTQTMLTLISSSLLYFALVFGCGMALGCIRVPIIQPLLGDRKAQLLEMPVMLVAIAKSAQLIVGRLHPETSSTRLATVGLCALVLMLAAEISGTLYLVGKEWTGWRNWIMDRDVVAGPIYFAMLAVFAVMPVWVDTV
;
A
#
# COMPACT_ATOMS: atom_id res chain seq x y z
N MET A 1 26.85 -4.41 -32.27
CA MET A 1 27.36 -4.55 -30.89
C MET A 1 26.15 -4.64 -29.97
N ALA A 2 25.75 -5.85 -29.58
CA ALA A 2 24.59 -6.04 -28.72
C ALA A 2 24.89 -5.47 -27.31
N PRO A 3 23.96 -4.77 -26.65
CA PRO A 3 24.18 -4.26 -25.31
C PRO A 3 24.47 -5.42 -24.35
N PRO A 4 25.39 -5.25 -23.38
CA PRO A 4 25.77 -6.32 -22.47
C PRO A 4 24.56 -6.76 -21.64
N ALA A 5 24.37 -8.07 -21.46
CA ALA A 5 23.26 -8.65 -20.70
C ALA A 5 23.08 -8.04 -19.28
N GLN A 6 24.15 -7.47 -18.72
CA GLN A 6 24.15 -6.72 -17.46
C GLN A 6 23.28 -5.46 -17.51
N ALA A 7 23.27 -4.71 -18.62
CA ALA A 7 22.48 -3.47 -18.75
C ALA A 7 20.97 -3.74 -18.71
N LYS A 8 20.52 -4.85 -19.33
CA LYS A 8 19.10 -5.25 -19.37
C LYS A 8 18.60 -5.73 -17.98
N SER A 9 19.49 -6.38 -17.21
CA SER A 9 19.21 -6.82 -15.84
C SER A 9 19.05 -5.63 -14.88
N THR A 10 19.98 -4.67 -14.91
CA THR A 10 19.93 -3.48 -14.05
C THR A 10 18.71 -2.62 -14.34
N GLN A 11 18.37 -2.42 -15.61
CA GLN A 11 17.16 -1.67 -15.99
C GLN A 11 15.89 -2.34 -15.45
N THR A 12 15.80 -3.67 -15.54
CA THR A 12 14.67 -4.42 -14.99
C THR A 12 14.51 -4.21 -13.48
N MET A 13 15.60 -4.29 -12.72
CA MET A 13 15.57 -4.07 -11.27
C MET A 13 15.15 -2.64 -10.90
N LEU A 14 15.69 -1.64 -11.61
CA LEU A 14 15.33 -0.24 -11.38
C LEU A 14 13.84 0.02 -11.66
N THR A 15 13.28 -0.60 -12.70
CA THR A 15 11.84 -0.51 -13.00
C THR A 15 11.00 -1.16 -11.90
N LEU A 16 11.41 -2.32 -11.36
CA LEU A 16 10.69 -2.97 -10.25
C LEU A 16 10.69 -2.12 -8.99
N ILE A 17 11.84 -1.58 -8.61
CA ILE A 17 11.97 -0.72 -7.43
C ILE A 17 11.16 0.55 -7.61
N SER A 18 11.28 1.22 -8.77
CA SER A 18 10.53 2.45 -9.06
C SER A 18 9.03 2.21 -9.09
N SER A 19 8.58 1.09 -9.65
CA SER A 19 7.16 0.72 -9.68
C SER A 19 6.62 0.41 -8.27
N SER A 20 7.40 -0.28 -7.44
CA SER A 20 7.04 -0.54 -6.04
C SER A 20 6.93 0.75 -5.26
N LEU A 21 7.90 1.66 -5.44
CA LEU A 21 7.92 2.96 -4.78
C LEU A 21 6.76 3.84 -5.23
N LEU A 22 6.46 3.89 -6.53
CA LEU A 22 5.36 4.68 -7.07
C LEU A 22 4.01 4.11 -6.62
N TYR A 23 3.85 2.79 -6.64
CA TYR A 23 2.63 2.13 -6.16
C TYR A 23 2.39 2.43 -4.68
N PHE A 24 3.42 2.25 -3.84
CA PHE A 24 3.41 2.64 -2.44
C PHE A 24 3.06 4.13 -2.27
N ALA A 25 3.76 5.03 -2.95
CA ALA A 25 3.60 6.47 -2.79
C ALA A 25 2.18 6.95 -3.13
N LEU A 26 1.57 6.40 -4.18
CA LEU A 26 0.19 6.73 -4.56
C LEU A 26 -0.82 6.29 -3.49
N VAL A 27 -0.73 5.04 -3.04
CA VAL A 27 -1.70 4.48 -2.08
C VAL A 27 -1.47 5.06 -0.68
N PHE A 28 -0.22 5.14 -0.23
CA PHE A 28 0.13 5.77 1.05
C PHE A 28 -0.23 7.26 1.07
N GLY A 29 0.07 8.00 0.00
CA GLY A 29 -0.29 9.41 -0.11
C GLY A 29 -1.81 9.63 -0.04
N CYS A 30 -2.59 8.76 -0.70
CA CYS A 30 -4.05 8.79 -0.60
C CYS A 30 -4.52 8.49 0.83
N GLY A 31 -3.99 7.43 1.46
CA GLY A 31 -4.34 7.07 2.84
C GLY A 31 -3.96 8.14 3.87
N MET A 32 -2.81 8.79 3.68
CA MET A 32 -2.37 9.92 4.51
C MET A 32 -3.32 11.12 4.34
N ALA A 33 -3.69 11.48 3.12
CA ALA A 33 -4.62 12.57 2.86
C ALA A 33 -6.01 12.29 3.47
N LEU A 34 -6.50 11.05 3.33
CA LEU A 34 -7.74 10.63 3.97
C LEU A 34 -7.62 10.70 5.50
N GLY A 35 -6.54 10.19 6.08
CA GLY A 35 -6.29 10.25 7.52
C GLY A 35 -6.25 11.67 8.08
N CYS A 36 -5.65 12.61 7.34
CA CYS A 36 -5.63 14.04 7.68
C CYS A 36 -7.03 14.67 7.70
N ILE A 37 -7.99 14.13 6.94
CA ILE A 37 -9.39 14.58 6.95
C ILE A 37 -10.18 13.81 8.01
N ARG A 38 -9.99 12.49 8.07
CA ARG A 38 -10.76 11.60 8.93
C ARG A 38 -10.55 11.92 10.39
N VAL A 39 -9.31 12.04 10.85
CA VAL A 39 -9.00 12.19 12.28
C VAL A 39 -9.57 13.49 12.87
N PRO A 40 -9.34 14.69 12.29
CA PRO A 40 -9.86 15.91 12.88
C PRO A 40 -11.35 16.19 12.58
N ILE A 41 -11.90 15.68 11.47
CA ILE A 41 -13.25 16.07 11.02
C ILE A 41 -14.24 14.91 11.15
N ILE A 42 -13.96 13.76 10.51
CA ILE A 42 -14.95 12.68 10.39
C ILE A 42 -15.09 11.90 11.71
N GLN A 43 -13.98 11.65 12.39
CA GLN A 43 -13.90 10.90 13.64
C GLN A 43 -14.74 11.53 14.76
N PRO A 44 -14.69 12.85 15.05
CA PRO A 44 -15.57 13.45 16.06
C PRO A 44 -17.05 13.45 15.67
N LEU A 45 -17.39 13.37 14.38
CA LEU A 45 -18.78 13.38 13.89
C LEU A 45 -19.43 11.99 13.89
N LEU A 46 -18.70 10.96 13.46
CA LEU A 46 -19.22 9.61 13.23
C LEU A 46 -18.69 8.56 14.21
N GLY A 47 -17.68 8.92 15.01
CA GLY A 47 -16.91 8.02 15.86
C GLY A 47 -15.86 7.21 15.09
N ASP A 48 -14.86 6.72 15.81
CA ASP A 48 -13.66 6.05 15.28
C ASP A 48 -13.99 4.93 14.30
N ARG A 49 -14.88 4.00 14.69
CA ARG A 49 -15.19 2.81 13.89
C ARG A 49 -15.82 3.15 12.55
N LYS A 50 -16.85 4.00 12.54
CA LYS A 50 -17.58 4.35 11.31
C LYS A 50 -16.69 5.16 10.37
N ALA A 51 -15.91 6.08 10.94
CA ALA A 51 -14.97 6.89 10.18
C ALA A 51 -13.91 6.01 9.48
N GLN A 52 -13.34 5.02 10.18
CA GLN A 52 -12.40 4.07 9.57
C GLN A 52 -13.05 3.22 8.47
N LEU A 53 -14.24 2.67 8.73
CA LEU A 53 -14.95 1.85 7.74
C LEU A 53 -15.30 2.63 6.47
N LEU A 54 -15.56 3.94 6.58
CA LEU A 54 -15.83 4.81 5.43
C LEU A 54 -14.59 5.01 4.54
N GLU A 55 -13.39 5.00 5.12
CA GLU A 55 -12.14 5.10 4.34
C GLU A 55 -11.86 3.82 3.54
N MET A 56 -12.27 2.64 4.04
CA MET A 56 -11.90 1.35 3.43
C MET A 56 -12.35 1.21 1.95
N PRO A 57 -13.60 1.55 1.56
CA PRO A 57 -14.00 1.54 0.15
C PRO A 57 -13.19 2.51 -0.71
N VAL A 58 -12.87 3.70 -0.19
CA VAL A 58 -12.09 4.71 -0.92
C VAL A 58 -10.66 4.22 -1.14
N MET A 59 -10.07 3.61 -0.11
CA MET A 59 -8.75 2.97 -0.19
C MET A 59 -8.76 1.82 -1.19
N LEU A 60 -9.83 1.04 -1.29
CA LEU A 60 -9.91 -0.07 -2.25
C LEU A 60 -9.88 0.45 -3.69
N VAL A 61 -10.60 1.54 -3.96
CA VAL A 61 -10.57 2.21 -5.27
C VAL A 61 -9.17 2.76 -5.55
N ALA A 62 -8.52 3.38 -4.57
CA ALA A 62 -7.16 3.89 -4.72
C ALA A 62 -6.18 2.76 -5.07
N ILE A 63 -6.22 1.65 -4.32
CA ILE A 63 -5.42 0.44 -4.57
C ILE A 63 -5.64 -0.07 -6.00
N ALA A 64 -6.91 -0.25 -6.40
CA ALA A 64 -7.27 -0.75 -7.72
C ALA A 64 -6.75 0.16 -8.85
N LYS A 65 -6.96 1.47 -8.72
CA LYS A 65 -6.53 2.44 -9.73
C LYS A 65 -5.02 2.58 -9.80
N SER A 66 -4.33 2.61 -8.65
CA SER A 66 -2.88 2.62 -8.61
C SER A 66 -2.30 1.35 -9.24
N ALA A 67 -2.85 0.17 -8.94
CA ALA A 67 -2.40 -1.09 -9.55
C ALA A 67 -2.61 -1.08 -11.08
N GLN A 68 -3.80 -0.67 -11.55
CA GLN A 68 -4.11 -0.51 -12.99
C GLN A 68 -3.14 0.43 -13.70
N LEU A 69 -2.83 1.58 -13.10
CA LEU A 69 -1.90 2.54 -13.68
C LEU A 69 -0.47 1.97 -13.78
N ILE A 70 -0.01 1.23 -12.78
CA ILE A 70 1.34 0.65 -12.76
C ILE A 70 1.44 -0.50 -13.76
N VAL A 71 0.52 -1.46 -13.73
CA VAL A 71 0.51 -2.62 -14.63
C VAL A 71 0.39 -2.15 -16.08
N GLY A 72 -0.60 -1.29 -16.37
CA GLY A 72 -0.87 -0.84 -17.73
C GLY A 72 0.18 0.08 -18.35
N ARG A 73 0.93 0.86 -17.54
CA ARG A 73 1.94 1.80 -18.07
C ARG A 73 3.37 1.29 -18.02
N LEU A 74 3.73 0.52 -16.99
CA LEU A 74 5.12 0.16 -16.71
C LEU A 74 5.42 -1.31 -17.00
N HIS A 75 4.39 -2.16 -17.09
CA HIS A 75 4.54 -3.61 -17.12
C HIS A 75 3.63 -4.37 -18.11
N PRO A 76 3.40 -3.89 -19.36
CA PRO A 76 2.45 -4.51 -20.29
C PRO A 76 2.76 -5.96 -20.70
N GLU A 77 4.01 -6.43 -20.57
CA GLU A 77 4.39 -7.83 -20.85
C GLU A 77 5.22 -8.44 -19.71
N THR A 78 4.80 -8.23 -18.47
CA THR A 78 5.56 -8.68 -17.29
C THR A 78 4.98 -9.93 -16.66
N SER A 79 5.82 -10.93 -16.38
CA SER A 79 5.42 -12.15 -15.66
C SER A 79 4.78 -11.84 -14.30
N SER A 80 3.72 -12.56 -13.95
CA SER A 80 2.98 -12.44 -12.69
C SER A 80 3.88 -12.50 -11.44
N THR A 81 4.99 -13.25 -11.48
CA THR A 81 5.97 -13.32 -10.38
C THR A 81 6.63 -11.96 -10.08
N ARG A 82 6.90 -11.17 -11.12
CA ARG A 82 7.50 -9.84 -10.97
C ARG A 82 6.48 -8.84 -10.41
N LEU A 83 5.24 -8.91 -10.86
CA LEU A 83 4.14 -8.10 -10.30
C LEU A 83 3.89 -8.43 -8.83
N ALA A 84 3.97 -9.71 -8.44
CA ALA A 84 3.91 -10.12 -7.04
C ALA A 84 5.05 -9.52 -6.20
N THR A 85 6.26 -9.46 -6.77
CA THR A 85 7.40 -8.82 -6.09
C THR A 85 7.16 -7.32 -5.89
N VAL A 86 6.60 -6.63 -6.89
CA VAL A 86 6.24 -5.21 -6.77
C VAL A 86 5.24 -4.99 -5.63
N GLY A 87 4.17 -5.79 -5.58
CA GLY A 87 3.16 -5.71 -4.53
C GLY A 87 3.73 -5.99 -3.12
N LEU A 88 4.57 -7.03 -2.98
CA LEU A 88 5.22 -7.37 -1.72
C LEU A 88 6.22 -6.30 -1.25
N CYS A 89 7.07 -5.79 -2.15
CA CYS A 89 7.99 -4.70 -1.82
C CYS A 89 7.23 -3.44 -1.39
N ALA A 90 6.15 -3.09 -2.09
CA ALA A 90 5.30 -1.98 -1.73
C ALA A 90 4.61 -2.21 -0.37
N LEU A 91 4.20 -3.44 -0.05
CA LEU A 91 3.63 -3.80 1.26
C LEU A 91 4.63 -3.58 2.40
N VAL A 92 5.88 -3.99 2.22
CA VAL A 92 6.94 -3.77 3.21
C VAL A 92 7.15 -2.27 3.43
N LEU A 93 7.22 -1.48 2.36
CA LEU A 93 7.31 -0.02 2.46
C LEU A 93 6.09 0.59 3.17
N MET A 94 4.89 0.10 2.86
CA MET A 94 3.64 0.55 3.49
C MET A 94 3.64 0.31 4.99
N LEU A 95 3.98 -0.91 5.43
CA LEU A 95 4.05 -1.25 6.85
C LEU A 95 5.13 -0.43 7.58
N ALA A 96 6.30 -0.27 6.95
CA ALA A 96 7.38 0.54 7.51
C ALA A 96 6.96 2.01 7.66
N ALA A 97 6.30 2.58 6.65
CA ALA A 97 5.80 3.95 6.67
C ALA A 97 4.70 4.14 7.72
N GLU A 98 3.79 3.19 7.85
CA GLU A 98 2.73 3.26 8.85
C GLU A 98 3.27 3.20 10.27
N ILE A 99 4.18 2.26 10.56
CA ILE A 99 4.86 2.19 11.85
C ILE A 99 5.60 3.50 12.11
N SER A 100 6.36 3.99 11.14
CA SER A 100 7.08 5.26 11.26
C SER A 100 6.12 6.42 11.56
N GLY A 101 4.97 6.48 10.87
CA GLY A 101 3.94 7.49 11.14
C GLY A 101 3.40 7.41 12.58
N THR A 102 3.15 6.22 13.10
CA THR A 102 2.70 6.06 14.50
C THR A 102 3.76 6.52 15.51
N LEU A 103 5.04 6.25 15.24
CA LEU A 103 6.13 6.62 16.14
C LEU A 103 6.44 8.13 16.08
N TYR A 104 6.55 8.69 14.88
CA TYR A 104 7.03 10.07 14.68
C TYR A 104 5.93 11.12 14.62
N LEU A 105 4.77 10.82 14.03
CA LEU A 105 3.68 11.80 13.86
C LEU A 105 2.69 11.75 15.02
N VAL A 106 2.35 10.55 15.49
CA VAL A 106 1.42 10.37 16.61
C VAL A 106 2.15 10.41 17.96
N GLY A 107 3.46 10.12 17.98
CA GLY A 107 4.27 10.12 19.20
C GLY A 107 4.04 8.90 20.08
N LYS A 108 3.53 7.79 19.54
CA LYS A 108 3.42 6.52 20.27
C LYS A 108 4.79 5.88 20.41
N GLU A 109 5.06 5.26 21.55
CA GLU A 109 6.25 4.44 21.73
C GLU A 109 6.09 3.06 21.08
N TRP A 110 7.18 2.46 20.62
CA TRP A 110 7.17 1.11 20.07
C TRP A 110 7.02 0.07 21.19
N THR A 111 5.81 -0.45 21.37
CA THR A 111 5.50 -1.44 22.41
C THR A 111 5.49 -2.89 21.90
N GLY A 112 5.94 -3.11 20.66
CA GLY A 112 6.07 -4.42 20.02
C GLY A 112 4.86 -4.86 19.18
N TRP A 113 5.09 -5.91 18.37
CA TRP A 113 4.14 -6.37 17.35
C TRP A 113 2.77 -6.79 17.89
N ARG A 114 2.74 -7.48 19.03
CA ARG A 114 1.47 -7.93 19.64
C ARG A 114 0.60 -6.74 20.00
N ASN A 115 1.16 -5.71 20.64
CA ASN A 115 0.41 -4.53 21.04
C ASN A 115 -0.05 -3.73 19.82
N TRP A 116 0.77 -3.63 18.78
CA TRP A 116 0.36 -3.00 17.52
C TRP A 116 -0.86 -3.68 16.86
N ILE A 117 -0.97 -5.01 16.95
CA ILE A 117 -2.15 -5.74 16.47
C ILE A 117 -3.35 -5.52 17.40
N MET A 118 -3.14 -5.58 18.72
CA MET A 118 -4.20 -5.45 19.73
C MET A 118 -4.76 -4.02 19.85
N ASP A 119 -3.98 -3.01 19.46
CA ASP A 119 -4.39 -1.60 19.44
C ASP A 119 -5.43 -1.29 18.36
N ARG A 120 -5.68 -2.21 17.42
CA ARG A 120 -6.66 -2.03 16.35
C ARG A 120 -8.08 -2.30 16.85
N ASP A 121 -9.05 -1.58 16.29
CA ASP A 121 -10.47 -1.85 16.54
C ASP A 121 -10.82 -3.28 16.11
N VAL A 122 -11.64 -3.96 16.91
CA VAL A 122 -12.00 -5.38 16.72
C VAL A 122 -12.70 -5.62 15.37
N VAL A 123 -13.39 -4.62 14.84
CA VAL A 123 -14.13 -4.73 13.57
C VAL A 123 -13.31 -4.19 12.41
N ALA A 124 -12.75 -2.98 12.54
CA ALA A 124 -12.01 -2.34 11.46
C ALA A 124 -10.61 -2.92 11.26
N GLY A 125 -9.99 -3.47 12.31
CA GLY A 125 -8.66 -4.07 12.28
C GLY A 125 -8.54 -5.24 11.29
N PRO A 126 -9.39 -6.28 11.37
CA PRO A 126 -9.39 -7.37 10.40
C PRO A 126 -9.59 -6.90 8.95
N ILE A 127 -10.46 -5.91 8.74
CA ILE A 127 -10.71 -5.33 7.41
C ILE A 127 -9.45 -4.63 6.89
N TYR A 128 -8.78 -3.85 7.74
CA TYR A 128 -7.51 -3.21 7.41
C TYR A 128 -6.45 -4.26 6.99
N PHE A 129 -6.32 -5.38 7.71
CA PHE A 129 -5.38 -6.45 7.32
C PHE A 129 -5.78 -7.13 6.00
N ALA A 130 -7.08 -7.34 5.77
CA ALA A 130 -7.58 -7.84 4.51
C ALA A 130 -7.24 -6.86 3.36
N MET A 131 -7.35 -5.56 3.60
CA MET A 131 -6.98 -4.54 2.62
C MET A 131 -5.48 -4.52 2.32
N LEU A 132 -4.61 -4.77 3.30
CA LEU A 132 -3.18 -4.95 3.06
C LEU A 132 -2.89 -6.18 2.18
N ALA A 133 -3.60 -7.28 2.42
CA ALA A 133 -3.49 -8.47 1.58
C ALA A 133 -3.96 -8.18 0.14
N VAL A 134 -5.08 -7.48 -0.02
CA VAL A 134 -5.56 -7.02 -1.33
C VAL A 134 -4.54 -6.11 -1.99
N PHE A 135 -4.00 -5.12 -1.28
CA PHE A 135 -2.96 -4.21 -1.78
C PHE A 135 -1.74 -4.96 -2.34
N ALA A 136 -1.29 -6.02 -1.65
CA ALA A 136 -0.15 -6.81 -2.08
C ALA A 136 -0.44 -7.66 -3.33
N VAL A 137 -1.67 -8.18 -3.47
CA VAL A 137 -2.04 -9.08 -4.57
C VAL A 137 -2.61 -8.34 -5.79
N MET A 138 -3.12 -7.13 -5.60
CA MET A 138 -3.81 -6.36 -6.65
C MET A 138 -3.02 -6.23 -7.97
N PRO A 139 -1.70 -5.97 -7.97
CA PRO A 139 -0.93 -5.87 -9.21
C PRO A 139 -0.98 -7.15 -10.05
N VAL A 140 -1.01 -8.32 -9.41
CA VAL A 140 -1.12 -9.62 -10.10
C VAL A 140 -2.54 -9.83 -10.62
N TRP A 141 -3.54 -9.47 -9.81
CA TRP A 141 -4.94 -9.72 -10.17
C TRP A 141 -5.39 -8.87 -11.36
N VAL A 142 -4.94 -7.61 -11.44
CA VAL A 142 -5.29 -6.70 -12.54
C VAL A 142 -4.70 -7.14 -13.89
N ASP A 143 -3.58 -7.85 -13.89
CA ASP A 143 -2.98 -8.40 -15.13
C ASP A 143 -3.82 -9.56 -15.70
N THR A 144 -4.56 -10.27 -14.85
CA THR A 144 -5.32 -11.46 -15.24
C THR A 144 -6.75 -11.18 -15.75
N VAL A 145 -7.24 -9.95 -15.61
CA VAL A 145 -8.63 -9.56 -15.91
C VAL A 145 -8.67 -8.63 -17.12
#